data_AF-A0A532EUE7-F1
#
_entry.id   AF-A0A532EUE7-F1
#
_cell.length_a   1.000
_cell.length_b   1.000
_cell.length_c   1.000
_cell.angle_alpha   90.00
_cell.angle_beta   90.00
_cell.angle_gamma   90.00
#
_symmetry.space_group_name_H-M   'P 1'
#
loop_
_entity.id
_entity.type
_entity.pdbx_description
1 polymer ?
#
loop_
_entity_poly.entity_id
_entity_poly.type
_entity_poly.pdbx_seq_one_letter_code
_entity_poly.pdbx_strand_id
1 'polypeptide(L)'
;MNQEQFNAFWIQLKAPLKAKWEKITDADLLEIGGNLGTFTAVLAKRYGTTQNGEVNTWANRRYSHWSGHYTNAYADPVKAS
;
A
#
# COMPACT_ATOMS: atom_id res chain seq x y z
N MET A 1 5.60 6.68 -4.03
CA MET A 1 5.22 5.85 -5.17
C MET A 1 4.08 6.58 -5.84
N ASN A 2 4.19 6.87 -7.13
CA ASN A 2 3.12 7.47 -7.92
C ASN A 2 2.16 6.38 -8.46
N GLN A 3 1.08 6.81 -9.10
CA GLN A 3 0.06 5.91 -9.66
C GLN A 3 0.65 4.90 -10.66
N GLU A 4 1.57 5.32 -11.52
CA GLU A 4 2.19 4.46 -12.55
C GLU A 4 3.02 3.35 -11.91
N GLN A 5 3.84 3.70 -10.91
CA GLN A 5 4.62 2.74 -10.14
C GLN A 5 3.71 1.78 -9.35
N PHE A 6 2.64 2.28 -8.72
CA PHE A 6 1.71 1.41 -7.98
C PHE A 6 1.06 0.37 -8.89
N ASN A 7 0.66 0.79 -10.11
CA ASN A 7 0.13 -0.12 -11.12
C ASN A 7 1.19 -1.15 -11.58
N ALA A 8 2.42 -0.71 -11.86
CA ALA A 8 3.49 -1.59 -12.31
C ALA A 8 3.84 -2.68 -11.28
N PHE A 9 3.81 -2.34 -9.99
CA PHE A 9 4.10 -3.28 -8.90
C PHE A 9 2.85 -3.98 -8.33
N TRP A 10 1.67 -3.75 -8.92
CA TRP A 10 0.40 -4.19 -8.35
C TRP A 10 0.36 -5.68 -8.01
N ILE A 11 0.82 -6.54 -8.93
CA ILE A 11 0.84 -7.99 -8.73
C ILE A 11 1.64 -8.39 -7.48
N GLN A 12 2.77 -7.73 -7.24
CA GLN A 12 3.62 -8.00 -6.08
C GLN A 12 2.98 -7.46 -4.80
N LEU A 13 2.24 -6.33 -4.88
CA LEU A 13 1.63 -5.66 -3.75
C LEU A 13 0.38 -6.39 -3.19
N LYS A 14 -0.29 -7.25 -3.97
CA LYS A 14 -1.52 -7.95 -3.54
C LYS A 14 -1.37 -8.73 -2.23
N ALA A 15 -0.34 -9.58 -2.14
CA ALA A 15 -0.09 -10.42 -0.96
C ALA A 15 0.21 -9.59 0.30
N PRO A 16 1.18 -8.65 0.30
CA PRO A 16 1.45 -7.83 1.48
C PRO A 16 0.31 -6.86 1.82
N LEU A 17 -0.47 -6.42 0.84
CA LEU A 17 -1.68 -5.61 1.09
C LEU A 17 -2.69 -6.41 1.90
N LYS A 18 -3.02 -7.64 1.49
CA LYS A 18 -3.89 -8.55 2.25
C LYS A 18 -3.36 -8.84 3.66
N ALA A 19 -2.06 -9.01 3.81
CA ALA A 19 -1.45 -9.26 5.11
C ALA A 19 -1.56 -8.04 6.06
N LYS A 20 -1.55 -6.82 5.53
CA LYS A 20 -1.68 -5.58 6.32
C LYS A 20 -3.13 -5.21 6.63
N TRP A 21 -4.04 -5.46 5.69
CA TRP A 21 -5.46 -5.11 5.80
C TRP A 21 -6.33 -6.35 5.62
N GLU A 22 -6.51 -7.09 6.71
CA GLU A 22 -7.28 -8.34 6.81
C GLU A 22 -8.74 -8.29 6.31
N LYS A 23 -9.39 -7.13 6.29
CA LYS A 23 -10.77 -6.95 5.79
C LYS A 23 -10.84 -6.76 4.27
N ILE A 24 -9.68 -6.63 3.60
CA ILE A 24 -9.59 -6.58 2.15
C ILE A 24 -9.75 -8.00 1.59
N THR A 25 -10.75 -8.19 0.74
CA THR A 25 -11.06 -9.46 0.09
C THR A 25 -10.41 -9.56 -1.30
N ASP A 26 -10.46 -10.74 -1.92
CA ASP A 26 -10.02 -10.91 -3.32
C ASP A 26 -10.82 -10.04 -4.29
N ALA A 27 -12.12 -9.84 -4.04
CA ALA A 27 -12.96 -8.96 -4.86
C ALA A 27 -12.49 -7.50 -4.77
N ASP A 28 -12.12 -7.05 -3.57
CA ASP A 28 -11.55 -5.71 -3.38
C ASP A 28 -10.21 -5.57 -4.11
N LEU A 29 -9.35 -6.59 -4.11
CA LEU A 29 -8.10 -6.57 -4.90
C LEU A 29 -8.39 -6.47 -6.40
N LEU A 30 -9.39 -7.19 -6.90
CA LEU A 30 -9.80 -7.08 -8.30
C LEU A 30 -10.29 -5.66 -8.63
N GLU A 31 -11.07 -5.06 -7.73
CA GLU A 31 -11.56 -3.68 -7.87
C GLU A 31 -10.40 -2.66 -7.84
N ILE A 32 -9.44 -2.82 -6.93
CA ILE A 32 -8.27 -1.93 -6.81
C ILE A 32 -7.48 -1.90 -8.11
N GLY A 33 -7.18 -3.06 -8.70
CA GLY A 33 -6.63 -3.14 -10.05
C GLY A 33 -5.34 -2.34 -10.31
N GLY A 34 -4.56 -2.01 -9.28
CA GLY A 34 -3.37 -1.15 -9.41
C GLY A 34 -3.67 0.35 -9.45
N ASN A 35 -4.86 0.79 -9.01
CA ASN A 35 -5.27 2.19 -8.90
C ASN A 35 -5.23 2.68 -7.44
N LEU A 36 -4.42 3.70 -7.13
CA LEU A 36 -4.30 4.28 -5.79
C LEU A 36 -5.57 4.98 -5.32
N GLY A 37 -6.30 5.62 -6.24
CA GLY A 37 -7.58 6.26 -5.94
C GLY A 37 -8.63 5.23 -5.55
N THR A 38 -8.77 4.16 -6.33
CA THR A 38 -9.65 3.03 -6.01
C THR A 38 -9.22 2.34 -4.73
N PHE A 39 -7.91 2.18 -4.50
CA PHE A 39 -7.41 1.63 -3.25
C PHE A 39 -7.82 2.45 -2.02
N THR A 40 -7.71 3.77 -2.12
CA THR A 40 -8.16 4.67 -1.06
C THR A 40 -9.66 4.54 -0.82
N ALA A 41 -10.47 4.47 -1.88
CA ALA A 41 -11.92 4.30 -1.77
C ALA A 41 -12.32 2.96 -1.12
N VAL A 42 -11.67 1.86 -1.53
CA VAL A 42 -11.88 0.52 -0.96
C VAL A 42 -11.50 0.49 0.51
N LEU A 43 -10.37 1.09 0.89
CA LEU A 43 -9.97 1.18 2.30
C LEU A 43 -10.98 1.97 3.13
N ALA A 44 -11.45 3.11 2.61
CA ALA A 44 -12.50 3.89 3.27
C ALA A 44 -13.79 3.08 3.45
N LYS A 45 -14.18 2.25 2.47
CA LYS A 45 -15.35 1.36 2.55
C LYS A 45 -15.19 0.27 3.62
N ARG A 46 -13.99 -0.30 3.78
CA ARG A 46 -13.73 -1.43 4.69
C ARG A 46 -13.37 -1.01 6.12
N TYR A 47 -12.72 0.15 6.28
CA TYR A 47 -12.14 0.61 7.54
C TYR A 47 -12.54 2.03 7.95
N GLY A 48 -13.25 2.78 7.11
CA GLY A 48 -13.52 4.20 7.32
C GLY A 48 -12.37 5.10 6.85
N THR A 49 -12.58 6.42 6.92
CA THR A 49 -11.66 7.43 6.36
C THR A 49 -10.34 7.57 7.12
N THR A 50 -10.23 7.02 8.32
CA THR A 50 -9.05 7.14 9.21
C THR A 50 -7.78 6.52 8.61
N GLN A 51 -7.91 5.54 7.70
CA GLN A 51 -6.77 4.84 7.10
C GLN A 51 -6.30 5.42 5.75
N ASN A 52 -6.96 6.46 5.22
CA ASN A 52 -6.64 7.01 3.89
C ASN A 52 -5.21 7.58 3.81
N GLY A 53 -4.69 8.15 4.90
CA GLY A 53 -3.31 8.66 4.96
C GLY A 53 -2.24 7.55 4.97
N GLU A 54 -2.61 6.32 5.33
CA GLU A 54 -1.66 5.22 5.50
C GLU A 54 -1.26 4.57 4.16
N VAL A 55 -2.13 4.66 3.15
CA VAL A 55 -1.94 4.05 1.81
C VAL A 55 -0.65 4.50 1.16
N ASN A 56 -0.48 5.82 1.01
CA ASN A 56 0.68 6.38 0.33
C ASN A 56 1.97 6.06 1.08
N THR A 57 1.95 6.14 2.41
CA THR A 57 3.11 5.83 3.25
C THR A 57 3.50 4.36 3.14
N TRP A 58 2.55 3.44 3.26
CA TRP A 58 2.78 2.01 3.14
C TRP A 58 3.31 1.64 1.75
N ALA A 59 2.68 2.16 0.71
CA ALA A 59 3.04 1.88 -0.68
C ALA A 59 4.44 2.40 -1.01
N ASN A 60 4.81 3.60 -0.52
CA ASN A 60 6.17 4.14 -0.63
C ASN A 60 7.22 3.25 0.04
N ARG A 61 6.98 2.82 1.29
CA ARG A 61 7.92 1.95 2.02
C ARG A 61 8.19 0.65 1.29
N ARG A 62 7.14 0.00 0.75
CA ARG A 62 7.30 -1.25 -0.02
C ARG A 62 8.06 -1.03 -1.33
N TYR A 63 7.76 0.06 -2.04
CA TYR A 63 8.49 0.44 -3.24
C TYR A 63 9.99 0.68 -2.97
N SER A 64 10.34 1.41 -1.90
CA SER A 64 11.74 1.63 -1.51
C SER A 64 12.45 0.33 -1.11
N HIS A 65 11.75 -0.60 -0.45
CA HIS A 65 12.29 -1.91 -0.07
C HIS A 65 12.62 -2.78 -1.29
N TRP A 66 11.79 -2.78 -2.33
CA TRP A 66 11.98 -3.63 -3.51
C TRP A 66 12.84 -3.01 -4.62
N SER A 67 12.83 -1.69 -4.77
CA SER A 67 13.63 -1.01 -5.81
C SER A 67 15.11 -0.87 -5.46
N GLY A 68 15.53 -1.31 -4.27
CA GLY A 68 16.89 -1.07 -3.75
C GLY A 68 17.19 0.39 -3.41
N HIS A 69 16.21 1.29 -3.61
CA HIS A 69 16.30 2.72 -3.33
C HIS A 69 15.85 2.99 -1.88
N TYR A 70 16.55 2.38 -0.91
CA TYR A 70 16.30 2.58 0.52
C TYR A 70 16.91 3.91 0.97
N THR A 71 16.20 5.01 0.73
CA THR A 71 16.60 6.31 1.27
C THR A 71 16.12 6.43 2.72
N ASN A 72 16.89 7.15 3.56
CA ASN A 72 16.64 7.31 5.00
C ASN A 72 15.25 7.89 5.35
N ALA A 73 14.52 8.43 4.36
CA ALA A 73 13.16 8.98 4.52
C ALA A 73 12.06 7.92 4.68
N TYR A 74 12.33 6.65 4.32
CA TYR A 74 11.35 5.56 4.35
C TYR A 74 11.80 4.37 5.19
N ALA A 75 12.92 4.49 5.91
CA ALA A 75 13.35 3.51 6.89
C ALA A 75 12.27 3.34 7.97
N ASP A 76 12.01 2.09 8.36
CA ASP A 76 11.21 1.82 9.56
C ASP A 76 11.81 2.62 10.73
N PRO A 77 10.99 3.28 11.57
CA PRO A 77 11.53 3.95 12.74
C PRO A 77 12.32 2.91 13.54
N VAL A 78 13.58 3.22 13.82
CA VAL A 78 14.43 2.38 14.68
C VAL A 78 13.62 2.13 15.93
N LYS A 79 13.28 0.86 16.18
CA LYS A 79 12.68 0.45 17.46
C LYS A 79 13.64 0.95 18.54
N ALA A 80 13.23 1.97 19.28
CA ALA A 80 13.92 2.34 20.50
C ALA A 80 13.79 1.11 21.43
N SER A 81 14.94 0.47 21.68
CA SER A 81 15.09 -0.61 22.65
C SER A 81 14.85 -0.10 24.06
#